data_AF-A0A0K9GSF2-F1
#
_entry.id   AF-A0A0K9GSF2-F1
#
_cell.length_a   1.000
_cell.length_b   1.000
_cell.length_c   1.000
_cell.angle_alpha   90.00
_cell.angle_beta   90.00
_cell.angle_gamma   90.00
#
_symmetry.space_group_name_H-M   'P 1'
#
loop_
_entity.id
_entity.type
_entity.pdbx_description
1 polymer ?
#
loop_
_entity_poly.entity_id
_entity_poly.type
_entity_poly.pdbx_seq_one_letter_code
_entity_poly.pdbx_strand_id
1 'polypeptide(L)'
;MERFTIEDLLGIKKRKVTSDEPENSIKLVGLQEFERSKENNYEIVYTKRNEPVLLVKPKVFDSLATFRLFTYTFGHIECFRIHFHRFCDEIEIIDVVVIGEEFHNKGYGTVLIQEVIKYAENVGSKRIYGSIVNDSLEQHQRQISFYSKNGFTLYDDNYKFEMLFEKN
;
A
#
# COMPACT_ATOMS: atom_id res chain seq x y z
N MET A 1 -0.50 -5.31 -36.76
CA MET A 1 -0.41 -5.13 -35.30
C MET A 1 0.90 -4.43 -35.04
N GLU A 2 0.88 -3.12 -34.78
CA GLU A 2 2.10 -2.37 -34.46
C GLU A 2 2.63 -2.87 -33.11
N ARG A 3 3.90 -3.26 -33.08
CA ARG A 3 4.61 -3.62 -31.85
C ARG A 3 5.10 -2.32 -31.22
N PHE A 4 4.38 -1.82 -30.23
CA PHE A 4 4.90 -0.79 -29.34
C PHE A 4 6.02 -1.39 -28.50
N THR A 5 7.17 -0.72 -28.41
CA THR A 5 8.19 -1.12 -27.44
C THR A 5 7.76 -0.64 -26.04
N ILE A 6 8.32 -1.26 -25.01
CA ILE A 6 8.06 -0.88 -23.60
C ILE A 6 8.39 0.60 -23.36
N GLU A 7 9.35 1.14 -24.12
CA GLU A 7 9.78 2.53 -24.07
C GLU A 7 8.69 3.47 -24.62
N ASP A 8 7.93 3.01 -25.63
CA ASP A 8 6.82 3.75 -26.24
C ASP A 8 5.61 3.85 -25.30
N LEU A 9 5.33 2.80 -24.52
CA LEU A 9 4.20 2.75 -23.57
C LEU A 9 4.40 3.68 -22.36
N LEU A 10 5.64 4.02 -22.02
CA LEU A 10 5.99 4.80 -20.82
C LEU A 10 6.43 6.24 -21.15
N GLY A 11 6.43 6.65 -22.42
CA GLY A 11 6.94 7.96 -22.84
C GLY A 11 8.43 8.16 -22.56
N ILE A 12 9.17 7.06 -22.33
CA ILE A 12 10.59 7.09 -22.00
C ILE A 12 11.34 7.20 -23.33
N LYS A 13 11.54 8.44 -23.81
CA LYS A 13 12.52 8.70 -24.87
C LYS A 13 13.84 8.06 -24.45
N LYS A 14 14.50 7.33 -25.36
CA LYS A 14 15.85 6.71 -25.28
C LYS A 14 16.94 7.64 -24.70
N ARG A 15 16.80 8.07 -23.47
CA ARG A 15 17.85 8.57 -22.61
C ARG A 15 18.19 7.40 -21.71
N LYS A 16 19.48 7.06 -21.66
CA LYS A 16 20.03 6.16 -20.64
C LYS A 16 19.38 6.52 -19.31
N VAL A 17 18.51 5.64 -18.82
CA VAL A 17 17.95 5.78 -17.48
C VAL A 17 19.12 5.49 -16.55
N THR A 18 19.80 6.54 -16.09
CA THR A 18 20.75 6.39 -14.98
C THR A 18 19.92 6.33 -13.70
N SER A 19 20.31 5.44 -12.80
CA SER A 19 19.65 5.14 -11.52
C SER A 19 19.68 6.29 -10.50
N ASP A 20 20.05 7.49 -10.93
CA ASP A 20 20.39 8.61 -10.04
C ASP A 20 19.15 9.42 -9.60
N GLU A 21 17.99 9.19 -10.24
CA GLU A 21 16.71 9.82 -9.87
C GLU A 21 15.74 8.79 -9.27
N PRO A 22 15.18 9.03 -8.07
CA PRO A 22 14.29 8.08 -7.39
C PRO A 22 13.11 7.60 -8.25
N GLU A 23 12.46 8.51 -8.99
CA GLU A 23 11.33 8.15 -9.87
C GLU A 23 11.73 7.18 -10.99
N ASN A 24 12.96 7.30 -11.51
CA ASN A 24 13.46 6.43 -12.56
C ASN A 24 13.76 5.03 -12.00
N SER A 25 14.33 4.96 -10.79
CA SER A 25 14.51 3.70 -10.07
C SER A 25 13.16 3.03 -9.78
N ILE A 26 12.15 3.78 -9.32
CA ILE A 26 10.79 3.26 -9.09
C ILE A 26 10.15 2.74 -10.39
N LYS A 27 10.30 3.46 -11.50
CA LYS A 27 9.82 2.99 -12.82
C LYS A 27 10.49 1.68 -13.23
N LEU A 28 11.78 1.51 -12.97
CA LEU A 28 12.51 0.26 -13.22
C LEU A 28 12.00 -0.88 -12.32
N VAL A 29 11.70 -0.62 -11.05
CA VAL A 29 11.02 -1.61 -10.18
C VAL A 29 9.66 -1.98 -10.73
N GLY A 30 8.86 -0.99 -11.15
CA GLY A 30 7.55 -1.21 -11.75
C GLY A 30 7.60 -2.09 -12.99
N LEU A 31 8.61 -1.88 -13.84
CA LEU A 31 8.87 -2.72 -15.01
C LEU A 31 9.21 -4.16 -14.60
N GLN A 32 10.11 -4.36 -13.65
CA GLN A 32 10.50 -5.70 -13.18
C GLN A 32 9.32 -6.44 -12.54
N GLU A 33 8.52 -5.76 -11.73
CA GLU A 33 7.34 -6.35 -11.09
C GLU A 33 6.21 -6.64 -12.09
N PHE A 34 6.02 -5.79 -13.11
CA PHE A 34 5.09 -6.07 -14.21
C PHE A 34 5.51 -7.32 -15.01
N GLU A 35 6.79 -7.45 -15.35
CA GLU A 35 7.31 -8.62 -16.06
C GLU A 35 7.17 -9.90 -15.25
N ARG A 36 7.39 -9.81 -13.92
CA ARG A 36 7.22 -10.94 -12.99
C ARG A 36 5.76 -11.30 -12.77
N SER A 37 4.88 -10.31 -12.74
CA SER A 37 3.47 -10.49 -12.44
C SER A 37 2.61 -9.95 -13.57
N LYS A 38 2.37 -10.82 -14.56
CA LYS A 38 1.36 -10.60 -15.62
C LYS A 38 -0.06 -10.35 -15.08
N GLU A 39 -0.23 -10.43 -13.77
CA GLU A 39 -1.49 -10.44 -13.03
C GLU A 39 -1.67 -9.27 -12.05
N ASN A 40 -0.75 -8.32 -11.95
CA ASN A 40 -0.93 -7.17 -11.04
C ASN A 40 -1.27 -5.88 -11.75
N ASN A 41 -2.06 -5.03 -11.09
CA ASN A 41 -2.28 -3.63 -11.47
C ASN A 41 -1.31 -2.77 -10.66
N TYR A 42 -0.55 -1.89 -11.32
CA TYR A 42 0.41 -1.03 -10.64
C TYR A 42 0.23 0.43 -11.04
N GLU A 43 0.54 1.33 -10.11
CA GLU A 43 0.56 2.76 -10.34
C GLU A 43 1.65 3.42 -9.48
N ILE A 44 2.17 4.55 -9.95
CA ILE A 44 3.04 5.40 -9.15
C ILE A 44 2.15 6.35 -8.36
N VAL A 45 2.26 6.30 -7.04
CA VAL A 45 1.57 7.22 -6.13
C VAL A 45 2.61 7.94 -5.28
N TYR A 46 2.17 8.97 -4.55
CA TYR A 46 3.04 9.78 -3.72
C TYR A 46 2.64 9.66 -2.25
N THR A 47 3.64 9.55 -1.38
CA THR A 47 3.40 9.64 0.06
C THR A 47 3.01 11.06 0.46
N LYS A 48 2.55 11.26 1.70
CA LYS A 48 2.31 12.62 2.26
C LYS A 48 3.55 13.50 2.25
N ARG A 49 4.74 12.93 2.14
CA ARG A 49 6.02 13.67 2.04
C ARG A 49 6.47 13.88 0.60
N ASN A 50 5.58 13.66 -0.38
CA ASN A 50 5.84 13.78 -1.81
C ASN A 50 6.94 12.82 -2.31
N GLU A 51 7.08 11.66 -1.66
CA GLU A 51 7.99 10.62 -2.11
C GLU A 51 7.28 9.68 -3.09
N PRO A 52 7.84 9.44 -4.28
CA PRO A 52 7.26 8.54 -5.27
C PRO A 52 7.41 7.09 -4.82
N VAL A 53 6.34 6.33 -4.94
CA VAL A 53 6.29 4.91 -4.57
C VAL A 53 5.47 4.14 -5.59
N LEU A 54 5.84 2.88 -5.83
CA LEU A 54 5.09 1.98 -6.69
C LEU A 54 4.07 1.22 -5.85
N LEU A 55 2.79 1.49 -6.07
CA LEU A 55 1.69 0.74 -5.48
C LEU A 55 1.29 -0.39 -6.42
N VAL A 56 1.26 -1.61 -5.88
CA VAL A 56 0.86 -2.82 -6.59
C VAL A 56 -0.38 -3.40 -5.93
N LYS A 57 -1.43 -3.55 -6.73
CA LYS A 57 -2.74 -4.10 -6.35
C LYS A 57 -2.96 -5.45 -7.06
N PRO A 58 -3.58 -6.43 -6.39
CA PRO A 58 -3.99 -7.67 -7.03
C PRO A 58 -5.05 -7.36 -8.09
N LYS A 59 -5.01 -8.03 -9.26
CA LYS A 59 -6.09 -7.93 -10.26
C LYS A 59 -7.37 -8.60 -9.80
N VAL A 60 -7.25 -9.71 -9.08
CA VAL A 60 -8.38 -10.47 -8.55
C VAL A 60 -8.35 -10.36 -7.04
N PHE A 61 -9.45 -9.86 -6.49
CA PHE A 61 -9.63 -9.78 -5.05
C PHE A 61 -10.33 -11.06 -4.59
N ASP A 62 -9.53 -12.06 -4.23
CA ASP A 62 -10.01 -13.23 -3.50
C ASP A 62 -10.35 -12.86 -2.05
N SER A 63 -10.76 -13.85 -1.25
CA SER A 63 -11.03 -13.68 0.19
C SER A 63 -9.81 -13.16 0.95
N LEU A 64 -8.58 -13.39 0.46
CA LEU A 64 -7.33 -12.83 0.98
C LEU A 64 -6.65 -12.02 -0.11
N ALA A 65 -6.37 -10.75 0.19
CA ALA A 65 -5.72 -9.83 -0.74
C ALA A 65 -4.53 -9.14 -0.06
N THR A 66 -3.59 -8.65 -0.88
CA THR A 66 -2.40 -7.95 -0.42
C THR A 66 -2.09 -6.79 -1.33
N PHE A 67 -2.05 -5.58 -0.79
CA PHE A 67 -1.41 -4.47 -1.48
C PHE A 67 0.05 -4.40 -1.09
N ARG A 68 0.90 -4.10 -2.08
CA ARG A 68 2.34 -3.92 -1.88
C ARG A 68 2.73 -2.52 -2.30
N LEU A 69 3.70 -1.95 -1.59
CA LEU A 69 4.26 -0.64 -1.87
C LEU A 69 5.77 -0.78 -1.97
N PHE A 70 6.35 -0.36 -3.08
CA PHE A 70 7.79 -0.37 -3.27
C PHE A 70 8.35 1.05 -3.25
N THR A 71 9.46 1.24 -2.55
CA THR A 71 10.26 2.48 -2.60
C THR A 71 11.71 2.16 -2.93
N TYR A 72 12.47 3.14 -3.40
CA TYR A 72 13.90 3.05 -3.63
C TYR A 72 14.61 4.02 -2.68
N THR A 73 15.24 3.47 -1.66
CA THR A 73 15.88 4.24 -0.59
C THR A 73 17.27 3.67 -0.33
N PHE A 74 18.24 4.53 -0.03
CA PHE A 74 19.61 4.12 0.33
C PHE A 74 20.27 3.12 -0.66
N GLY A 75 19.91 3.21 -1.95
CA GLY A 75 20.48 2.37 -2.99
C GLY A 75 19.81 1.00 -3.17
N HIS A 76 18.77 0.67 -2.40
CA HIS A 76 18.05 -0.59 -2.47
C HIS A 76 16.53 -0.40 -2.56
N ILE A 77 15.84 -1.46 -2.98
CA ILE A 77 14.38 -1.50 -3.09
C ILE A 77 13.83 -2.03 -1.78
N GLU A 78 12.91 -1.28 -1.19
CA GLU A 78 12.15 -1.70 -0.02
C GLU A 78 10.72 -2.06 -0.42
N CYS A 79 10.14 -3.04 0.27
CA CYS A 79 8.78 -3.51 0.04
C CYS A 79 7.97 -3.47 1.34
N PHE A 80 6.91 -2.69 1.34
CA PHE A 80 5.91 -2.63 2.40
C PHE A 80 4.61 -3.26 1.93
N ARG A 81 3.75 -3.69 2.85
CA ARG A 81 2.51 -4.38 2.48
C ARG A 81 1.42 -4.24 3.52
N ILE A 82 0.17 -4.39 3.06
CA ILE A 82 -1.00 -4.58 3.91
C ILE A 82 -1.71 -5.86 3.46
N HIS A 83 -1.99 -6.73 4.43
CA HIS A 83 -2.76 -7.95 4.23
C HIS A 83 -4.16 -7.74 4.80
N PHE A 84 -5.17 -8.13 4.03
CA PHE A 84 -6.54 -8.04 4.48
C PHE A 84 -7.38 -9.19 3.92
N HIS A 85 -8.36 -9.60 4.71
CA HIS A 85 -9.40 -10.50 4.26
C HIS A 85 -10.66 -9.73 3.91
N ARG A 86 -11.37 -10.20 2.89
CA ARG A 86 -12.72 -9.76 2.58
C ARG A 86 -13.69 -10.89 2.86
N PHE A 87 -14.65 -10.63 3.75
CA PHE A 87 -15.74 -11.55 4.06
C PHE A 87 -17.06 -10.82 3.83
N CYS A 88 -17.80 -11.24 2.80
CA CYS A 88 -19.05 -10.60 2.40
C CYS A 88 -18.88 -9.08 2.17
N ASP A 89 -19.43 -8.29 3.08
CA ASP A 89 -19.48 -6.83 3.12
C ASP A 89 -18.59 -6.24 4.23
N GLU A 90 -17.61 -7.01 4.70
CA GLU A 90 -16.62 -6.55 5.67
C GLU A 90 -15.19 -6.84 5.20
N ILE A 91 -14.26 -6.02 5.67
CA ILE A 91 -12.82 -6.18 5.45
C ILE A 91 -12.10 -6.26 6.78
N GLU A 92 -11.32 -7.32 6.98
CA GLU A 92 -10.46 -7.48 8.14
C GLU A 92 -9.01 -7.16 7.74
N ILE A 93 -8.39 -6.19 8.41
CA ILE A 93 -6.95 -5.95 8.31
C ILE A 93 -6.24 -7.00 9.17
N ILE A 94 -5.44 -7.84 8.51
CA ILE A 94 -4.65 -8.88 9.17
C ILE A 94 -3.35 -8.29 9.70
N ASP A 95 -2.62 -7.53 8.86
CA ASP A 95 -1.37 -6.89 9.25
C ASP A 95 -0.98 -5.76 8.28
N VAL A 96 -0.23 -4.78 8.78
CA VAL A 96 0.44 -3.71 8.02
C VAL A 96 1.94 -3.78 8.29
N VAL A 97 2.69 -4.24 7.31
CA VAL A 97 4.14 -4.48 7.44
C VAL A 97 4.92 -3.31 6.84
N VAL A 98 5.51 -2.49 7.73
CA VAL A 98 6.50 -1.45 7.43
C VAL A 98 7.71 -1.68 8.34
N ILE A 99 8.66 -2.49 7.87
CA ILE A 99 9.86 -2.88 8.61
C ILE A 99 10.89 -1.76 8.51
N GLY A 100 11.59 -1.48 9.62
CA GLY A 100 12.59 -0.41 9.74
C GLY A 100 12.02 0.87 10.33
N GLU A 101 12.64 1.36 11.42
CA GLU A 101 12.21 2.59 12.10
C GLU A 101 12.37 3.84 11.22
N GLU A 102 13.36 3.83 10.34
CA GLU A 102 13.65 4.88 9.37
C GLU A 102 12.51 5.11 8.36
N PHE A 103 11.64 4.12 8.18
CA PHE A 103 10.48 4.18 7.29
C PHE A 103 9.19 4.58 8.02
N HIS A 104 9.20 4.64 9.35
CA HIS A 104 8.05 5.10 10.11
C HIS A 104 7.83 6.61 9.93
N ASN A 105 6.57 7.03 9.99
CA ASN A 105 6.17 8.45 9.79
C ASN A 105 6.56 9.06 8.43
N LYS A 106 6.90 8.23 7.43
CA LYS A 106 7.12 8.63 6.03
C LYS A 106 5.87 8.59 5.16
N GLY A 107 4.82 7.92 5.63
CA GLY A 107 3.52 7.86 4.98
C GLY A 107 3.26 6.59 4.16
N TYR A 108 4.18 5.62 4.13
CA TYR A 108 3.98 4.35 3.41
C TYR A 108 2.78 3.56 3.93
N GLY A 109 2.67 3.37 5.26
CA GLY A 109 1.50 2.73 5.86
C GLY A 109 0.20 3.50 5.58
N THR A 110 0.27 4.84 5.51
CA THR A 110 -0.88 5.67 5.14
C THR A 110 -1.31 5.41 3.69
N VAL A 111 -0.37 5.31 2.75
CA VAL A 111 -0.71 4.95 1.36
C VAL A 111 -1.42 3.61 1.30
N LEU A 112 -0.89 2.60 2.00
CA LEU A 112 -1.46 1.25 2.03
C LEU A 112 -2.88 1.22 2.62
N ILE A 113 -3.11 1.83 3.79
CA ILE A 113 -4.43 1.79 4.44
C ILE A 113 -5.47 2.62 3.69
N GLN A 114 -5.07 3.75 3.10
CA GLN A 114 -5.97 4.58 2.29
C GLN A 114 -6.40 3.84 1.03
N GLU A 115 -5.54 3.00 0.47
CA GLU A 115 -5.93 2.17 -0.66
C GLU A 115 -6.94 1.08 -0.24
N VAL A 116 -6.80 0.50 0.96
CA VAL A 116 -7.80 -0.45 1.47
C VAL A 116 -9.13 0.24 1.73
N ILE A 117 -9.12 1.48 2.25
CA ILE A 117 -10.34 2.29 2.43
C ILE A 117 -11.04 2.51 1.09
N LYS A 118 -10.33 3.00 0.07
CA LYS A 118 -10.90 3.18 -1.28
C LYS A 118 -11.45 1.89 -1.85
N TYR A 119 -10.71 0.78 -1.68
CA TYR A 119 -11.18 -0.53 -2.14
C TYR A 119 -12.47 -0.93 -1.42
N ALA A 120 -12.55 -0.74 -0.09
CA ALA A 120 -13.73 -1.01 0.71
C ALA A 120 -14.96 -0.23 0.22
N GLU A 121 -14.80 1.07 -0.03
CA GLU A 121 -15.85 1.94 -0.57
C GLU A 121 -16.30 1.46 -1.95
N ASN A 122 -15.36 1.15 -2.84
CA ASN A 122 -15.65 0.70 -4.20
C ASN A 122 -16.42 -0.62 -4.25
N VAL A 123 -16.20 -1.52 -3.28
CA VAL A 123 -16.92 -2.80 -3.21
C VAL A 123 -18.16 -2.76 -2.34
N GLY A 124 -18.52 -1.59 -1.81
CA GLY A 124 -19.68 -1.42 -0.93
C GLY A 124 -19.53 -2.15 0.42
N SER A 125 -18.31 -2.24 0.94
CA SER A 125 -18.06 -2.74 2.29
C SER A 125 -18.73 -1.82 3.32
N LYS A 126 -19.30 -2.41 4.37
CA LYS A 126 -19.89 -1.68 5.50
C LYS A 126 -18.87 -1.38 6.58
N ARG A 127 -17.77 -2.13 6.62
CA ARG A 127 -16.82 -2.09 7.72
C ARG A 127 -15.41 -2.47 7.29
N ILE A 128 -14.41 -1.76 7.82
CA ILE A 128 -13.04 -2.27 7.95
C ILE A 128 -12.75 -2.44 9.43
N TYR A 129 -12.18 -3.56 9.84
CA TYR A 129 -11.82 -3.80 11.24
C TYR A 129 -10.50 -4.56 11.36
N GLY A 130 -9.97 -4.63 12.57
CA GLY A 130 -8.80 -5.44 12.88
C GLY A 130 -8.41 -5.34 14.35
N SER A 131 -7.29 -5.97 14.69
CA SER A 131 -6.74 -5.96 16.04
C SER A 131 -5.31 -5.42 16.04
N ILE A 132 -4.97 -4.70 17.10
CA ILE A 132 -3.60 -4.25 17.36
C ILE A 132 -2.86 -5.37 18.08
N VAL A 133 -1.92 -6.00 17.38
CA VAL A 133 -0.97 -6.96 17.95
C VAL A 133 0.31 -6.20 18.28
N ASN A 134 0.78 -6.27 19.52
CA ASN A 134 1.99 -5.56 19.93
C ASN A 134 2.81 -6.36 20.93
N ASP A 135 4.13 -6.20 20.82
CA ASP A 135 5.10 -6.76 21.76
C ASP A 135 5.63 -5.69 22.73
N SER A 136 5.33 -4.41 22.49
CA SER A 136 5.79 -3.29 23.31
C SER A 136 4.80 -2.12 23.37
N LEU A 137 4.89 -1.34 24.47
CA LEU A 137 4.07 -0.14 24.69
C LEU A 137 4.27 0.91 23.59
N GLU A 138 5.50 1.09 23.10
CA GLU A 138 5.81 2.05 22.05
C GLU A 138 5.14 1.67 20.71
N GLN A 139 5.23 0.38 20.33
CA GLN A 139 4.56 -0.12 19.14
C GLN A 139 3.04 0.05 19.24
N HIS A 140 2.48 -0.24 20.43
CA HIS A 140 1.05 -0.06 20.69
C HIS A 140 0.62 1.41 20.49
N GLN A 141 1.31 2.37 21.11
CA GLN A 141 1.01 3.79 20.97
C GLN A 141 1.13 4.29 19.53
N ARG A 142 2.13 3.79 18.78
CA ARG A 142 2.27 4.09 17.35
C ARG A 142 1.10 3.57 16.52
N GLN A 143 0.67 2.33 16.76
CA GLN A 143 -0.48 1.75 16.05
C GLN A 143 -1.78 2.50 16.37
N ILE A 144 -2.02 2.84 17.64
CA ILE A 144 -3.12 3.72 18.07
C ILE A 144 -3.09 5.03 17.27
N SER A 145 -1.95 5.73 17.26
CA SER A 145 -1.82 6.99 16.54
C SER A 145 -2.05 6.82 15.04
N PHE A 146 -1.55 5.73 14.46
CA PHE A 146 -1.71 5.41 13.04
C PHE A 146 -3.17 5.19 12.66
N TYR A 147 -3.90 4.32 13.36
CA TYR A 147 -5.30 4.02 13.03
C TYR A 147 -6.20 5.24 13.28
N SER A 148 -6.06 5.94 14.40
CA SER A 148 -6.84 7.15 14.68
C SER A 148 -6.63 8.25 13.63
N LYS A 149 -5.38 8.47 13.17
CA LYS A 149 -5.07 9.45 12.12
C LYS A 149 -5.66 9.10 10.75
N ASN A 150 -6.00 7.83 10.54
CA ASN A 150 -6.65 7.36 9.31
C ASN A 150 -8.17 7.22 9.48
N GLY A 151 -8.76 7.75 10.56
CA GLY A 151 -10.22 7.81 10.73
C GLY A 151 -10.83 6.57 11.36
N PHE A 152 -10.03 5.66 11.91
CA PHE A 152 -10.55 4.50 12.63
C PHE A 152 -10.93 4.86 14.07
N THR A 153 -12.01 4.26 14.55
CA THR A 153 -12.40 4.28 15.97
C THR A 153 -11.71 3.13 16.69
N LEU A 154 -11.08 3.41 17.83
CA LEU A 154 -10.46 2.41 18.69
C LEU A 154 -11.42 2.02 19.82
N TYR A 155 -11.44 0.73 20.16
CA TYR A 155 -12.27 0.17 21.24
C TYR A 155 -11.56 -1.03 21.88
N ASP A 156 -12.18 -1.63 22.91
CA ASP A 156 -11.62 -2.76 23.67
C ASP A 156 -10.22 -2.42 24.22
N ASP A 157 -10.16 -1.37 25.06
CA ASP A 157 -8.91 -0.80 25.61
C ASP A 157 -7.87 -0.42 24.55
N ASN A 158 -8.33 -0.04 23.35
CA ASN A 158 -7.51 0.26 22.17
C ASN A 158 -6.77 -0.94 21.57
N TYR A 159 -7.21 -2.17 21.83
CA TYR A 159 -6.69 -3.36 21.16
C TYR A 159 -7.42 -3.68 19.86
N LYS A 160 -8.57 -3.05 19.61
CA LYS A 160 -9.33 -3.22 18.37
C LYS A 160 -9.61 -1.89 17.71
N PHE A 161 -9.74 -1.90 16.39
CA PHE A 161 -10.09 -0.74 15.60
C PHE A 161 -11.14 -1.08 14.56
N GLU A 162 -11.95 -0.09 14.20
CA GLU A 162 -12.90 -0.20 13.10
C GLU A 162 -13.15 1.13 12.39
N MET A 163 -13.59 1.04 11.15
CA MET A 163 -14.14 2.13 10.36
C MET A 163 -15.47 1.63 9.79
N LEU A 164 -16.54 2.38 10.04
CA LEU A 164 -17.87 2.10 9.54
C LEU A 164 -18.14 2.98 8.32
N PHE A 165 -18.72 2.39 7.28
CA PHE A 165 -19.21 3.11 6.11
C PHE A 165 -20.73 3.22 6.21
N GLU A 166 -21.27 4.42 6.03
CA GLU A 166 -22.71 4.63 5.99
C GLU A 166 -23.32 3.89 4.78
N LYS A 167 -24.45 3.21 4.98
CA LYS A 167 -25.22 2.67 3.86
C LYS A 167 -25.85 3.85 3.11
N ASN A 168 -25.40 4.11 1.89
CA ASN A 168 -26.18 4.88 0.92
C ASN A 168 -27.46 4.13 0.54
#